data_AF-A0A1M7H0I8-F1
#
_entry.id   AF-A0A1M7H0I8-F1
#
_cell.length_a   1.000
_cell.length_b   1.000
_cell.length_c   1.000
_cell.angle_alpha   90.00
_cell.angle_beta   90.00
_cell.angle_gamma   90.00
#
_symmetry.space_group_name_H-M   'P 1'
#
loop_
_entity.id
_entity.type
_entity.pdbx_description
1 polymer ?
#
loop_
_entity_poly.entity_id
_entity_poly.type
_entity_poly.pdbx_seq_one_letter_code
_entity_poly.pdbx_strand_id
1 'polypeptide(L)'
;MDGRARSASSVQPSARGSHRRAAKSPTELTNDLTKLIVRAAGTAASIPQQQTAPAVVSPGRHHAEPPPPPVAPPPPSRFRLGRPQLLAAAGIAAAAAVAVPLLIIWTPSAQASGTTVSPSSRGDVCRPGTPIRETSRACRAAAAEVRTDSDDTVFGDGADISIPDVGSNHREVIPDTRLCSAGRERYRGLDLARDDWPTTDMPSGGTTTLEYQLDDQHDGTLRFYLTRIGYKPTEPLTWAALEPKPLHEVSGKPGADNVYRVSVKMPERSGRHLIYTIWEQADSDAALYACSDVLFGGTAGSSPNGATESGDADSRPAAPAVRPSTASPSPTASPSAADSGSDDPASAPPWEAEVDYDVGDLVRYDDIAYRCLQPHRSVYGWEPDSAPALWELAT
;
A
#
# COMPACT_ATOMS: atom_id res chain seq x y z
N MET A 1 14.13 0.43 76.63
CA MET A 1 15.53 0.67 76.22
C MET A 1 15.49 1.09 74.77
N ASP A 2 15.52 2.40 74.60
CA ASP A 2 15.39 3.16 73.35
C ASP A 2 16.61 3.05 72.43
N GLY A 3 16.39 3.27 71.13
CA GLY A 3 17.43 3.54 70.14
C GLY A 3 16.82 3.67 68.75
N ARG A 4 15.99 4.70 68.49
CA ARG A 4 16.34 6.07 68.07
C ARG A 4 17.03 6.15 66.70
N ALA A 5 16.23 6.57 65.73
CA ALA A 5 16.59 7.01 64.38
C ALA A 5 17.62 8.16 64.37
N ARG A 6 18.37 8.27 63.26
CA ARG A 6 18.88 9.56 62.76
C ARG A 6 18.82 9.61 61.23
N SER A 7 17.99 10.54 60.75
CA SER A 7 18.05 11.14 59.42
C SER A 7 19.38 11.88 59.22
N ALA A 8 19.88 11.88 57.99
CA ALA A 8 20.74 12.93 57.47
C ALA A 8 20.17 13.41 56.13
N SER A 9 19.93 14.72 56.07
CA SER A 9 19.35 15.46 54.96
C SER A 9 20.43 16.32 54.31
N SER A 10 20.21 16.64 53.04
CA SER A 10 20.82 17.72 52.25
C SER A 10 22.25 17.51 51.74
N VAL A 11 22.45 17.60 50.42
CA VAL A 11 22.84 18.85 49.72
C VAL A 11 22.74 18.61 48.19
N GLN A 12 21.88 19.36 47.50
CA GLN A 12 21.97 19.55 46.04
C GLN A 12 23.06 20.58 45.71
N PRO A 13 23.85 20.40 44.64
CA PRO A 13 24.56 21.49 44.00
C PRO A 13 23.75 22.08 42.83
N SER A 14 23.61 23.40 42.88
CA SER A 14 23.06 24.28 41.86
C SER A 14 23.95 24.39 40.63
N ALA A 15 23.30 24.63 39.48
CA ALA A 15 23.87 24.77 38.15
C ALA A 15 24.81 25.98 38.00
N ARG A 16 25.91 25.79 37.26
CA ARG A 16 26.57 26.85 36.49
C ARG A 16 26.86 26.34 35.08
N GLY A 17 26.31 27.06 34.11
CA GLY A 17 26.37 26.72 32.70
C GLY A 17 27.75 26.88 32.08
N SER A 18 28.07 25.99 31.16
CA SER A 18 29.02 26.23 30.08
C SER A 18 28.31 25.95 28.76
N HIS A 19 28.07 26.98 27.95
CA HIS A 19 27.58 26.83 26.59
C HIS A 19 28.69 26.20 25.72
N ARG A 20 28.69 24.88 25.58
CA ARG A 20 29.28 24.21 24.42
C ARG A 20 28.19 24.10 23.36
N ARG A 21 28.40 24.67 22.17
CA ARG A 21 27.57 24.36 21.00
C ARG A 21 27.74 22.88 20.70
N ALA A 22 26.70 22.09 20.94
CA ALA A 22 26.63 20.73 20.44
C ALA A 22 26.59 20.79 18.91
N ALA A 23 27.45 20.02 18.25
CA ALA A 23 27.31 19.75 16.83
C ALA A 23 26.02 18.93 16.62
N LYS A 24 25.15 19.38 15.71
CA LYS A 24 23.90 18.69 15.37
C LYS A 24 24.21 17.30 14.81
N SER A 25 23.38 16.32 15.16
CA SER A 25 23.46 14.97 14.60
C SER A 25 23.10 14.97 13.09
N PRO A 26 23.55 13.96 12.32
CA PRO A 26 23.30 13.89 10.87
C PRO A 26 21.82 13.98 10.47
N THR A 27 20.92 13.55 11.35
CA THR A 27 19.46 13.54 11.17
C THR A 27 18.82 14.93 11.35
N GLU A 28 19.40 15.80 12.18
CA GLU A 28 18.90 17.18 12.33
C GLU A 28 19.33 18.10 11.18
N LEU A 29 20.46 17.79 10.52
CA LEU A 29 20.93 18.51 9.32
C LEU A 29 20.06 18.24 8.10
N THR A 30 19.48 17.04 7.99
CA THR A 30 18.56 16.68 6.89
C THR A 30 17.22 17.42 7.00
N ASN A 31 16.70 17.59 8.22
CA ASN A 31 15.45 18.33 8.45
C ASN A 31 15.57 19.85 8.23
N ASP A 32 16.73 20.45 8.52
CA ASP A 32 16.96 21.89 8.24
C ASP A 32 17.15 22.16 6.74
N LEU A 33 17.73 21.22 5.98
CA LEU A 33 17.85 21.29 4.51
C LEU A 33 16.49 21.20 3.82
N THR A 34 15.60 20.31 4.27
CA THR A 34 14.23 20.20 3.73
C THR A 34 13.42 21.48 3.96
N LYS A 35 13.58 22.14 5.12
CA LYS A 35 12.91 23.42 5.42
C LYS A 35 13.46 24.60 4.61
N LEU A 36 14.73 24.58 4.19
CA LEU A 36 15.31 25.61 3.33
C LEU A 36 14.85 25.48 1.87
N ILE A 37 14.69 24.25 1.38
CA ILE A 37 14.26 23.96 0.00
C ILE A 37 12.78 24.36 -0.21
N VAL A 38 11.91 24.12 0.76
CA VAL A 38 10.48 24.52 0.69
C VAL A 38 10.31 26.05 0.70
N ARG A 39 11.26 26.81 1.28
CA ARG A 39 11.25 28.29 1.24
C ARG A 39 11.78 28.88 -0.07
N ALA A 40 12.54 28.13 -0.87
CA ALA A 40 13.06 28.60 -2.15
C ALA A 40 12.11 28.35 -3.34
N ALA A 41 11.11 27.47 -3.18
CA ALA A 41 10.12 27.15 -4.22
C ALA A 41 8.88 28.09 -4.23
N GLY A 42 8.82 29.08 -3.32
CA GLY A 42 7.66 29.96 -3.13
C GLY A 42 7.61 31.24 -3.98
N THR A 43 8.42 31.37 -5.03
CA THR A 43 8.39 32.52 -5.94
C THR A 43 8.69 32.12 -7.38
N ALA A 44 7.68 31.59 -8.07
CA ALA A 44 7.61 31.64 -9.53
C ALA A 44 6.16 31.99 -9.89
N ALA A 45 5.97 33.24 -10.29
CA ALA A 45 4.69 33.83 -10.59
C ALA A 45 4.08 33.28 -11.88
N SER A 46 2.77 33.12 -11.81
CA SER A 46 1.76 32.93 -12.85
C SER A 46 2.16 33.36 -14.27
N ILE A 47 2.12 32.41 -15.21
CA ILE A 47 2.05 32.68 -16.65
C ILE A 47 0.55 32.62 -17.04
N PRO A 48 -0.06 33.71 -17.55
CA PRO A 48 -1.45 33.67 -17.98
C PRO A 48 -1.57 33.00 -19.37
N GLN A 49 -2.56 32.11 -19.48
CA GLN A 49 -2.95 31.46 -20.73
C GLN A 49 -3.39 32.48 -21.80
N GLN A 50 -2.89 32.31 -23.02
CA GLN A 50 -3.47 32.92 -24.22
C GLN A 50 -4.74 32.17 -24.61
N GLN A 51 -5.89 32.80 -24.38
CA GLN A 51 -7.16 32.42 -25.00
C GLN A 51 -7.23 32.99 -26.42
N THR A 52 -7.54 32.12 -27.36
CA THR A 52 -7.92 32.45 -28.74
C THR A 52 -9.29 33.14 -28.78
N ALA A 53 -9.41 34.23 -29.54
CA ALA A 53 -10.70 34.82 -29.91
C ALA A 53 -10.85 34.87 -31.45
N PRO A 54 -12.07 34.72 -32.01
CA PRO A 54 -12.29 34.63 -33.46
C PRO A 54 -12.61 35.98 -34.14
N ALA A 55 -12.35 35.97 -35.45
CA ALA A 55 -12.83 36.77 -36.59
C ALA A 55 -13.52 38.16 -36.41
N VAL A 56 -12.88 39.17 -37.03
CA VAL A 56 -13.35 40.21 -37.99
C VAL A 56 -14.82 40.67 -37.92
N VAL A 57 -15.03 41.98 -37.71
CA VAL A 57 -15.88 42.91 -38.53
C VAL A 57 -15.46 44.37 -38.22
N SER A 58 -15.18 45.17 -39.25
CA SER A 58 -15.06 46.65 -39.27
C SER A 58 -16.45 47.27 -39.56
N PRO A 59 -16.78 48.55 -39.26
CA PRO A 59 -16.02 49.74 -39.67
C PRO A 59 -16.15 51.00 -38.78
N GLY A 60 -15.43 52.08 -39.13
CA GLY A 60 -15.75 53.43 -38.65
C GLY A 60 -14.60 54.45 -38.74
N ARG A 61 -14.54 55.22 -39.83
CA ARG A 61 -13.67 56.38 -40.04
C ARG A 61 -13.97 57.49 -39.03
N HIS A 62 -12.96 58.05 -38.37
CA HIS A 62 -12.89 59.49 -38.08
C HIS A 62 -11.43 59.98 -38.09
N HIS A 63 -11.23 61.12 -38.76
CA HIS A 63 -9.97 61.82 -38.91
C HIS A 63 -9.45 62.35 -37.58
N ALA A 64 -8.15 62.18 -37.32
CA ALA A 64 -7.39 62.97 -36.36
C ALA A 64 -5.97 63.21 -36.89
N GLU A 65 -5.52 64.44 -36.69
CA GLU A 65 -4.34 65.12 -37.21
C GLU A 65 -3.00 64.52 -36.72
N PRO A 66 -1.90 64.57 -37.51
CA PRO A 66 -0.61 64.03 -37.09
C PRO A 66 0.13 64.96 -36.10
N PRO A 67 0.66 64.47 -34.97
CA PRO A 67 1.54 65.24 -34.10
C PRO A 67 2.98 65.38 -34.66
N PRO A 68 3.70 66.46 -34.29
CA PRO A 68 5.01 66.83 -34.84
C PRO A 68 6.18 65.91 -34.41
N PRO A 69 7.32 65.92 -35.14
CA PRO A 69 8.40 64.97 -34.97
C PRO A 69 9.18 65.16 -33.65
N PRO A 70 9.74 64.07 -33.08
CA PRO A 70 10.50 64.12 -31.84
C PRO A 70 11.88 64.78 -32.01
N VAL A 71 12.26 65.58 -31.00
CA VAL A 71 13.53 66.30 -30.85
C VAL A 71 14.67 65.31 -30.54
N ALA A 72 15.83 65.56 -31.16
CA ALA A 72 17.04 64.73 -31.02
C ALA A 72 17.66 64.78 -29.60
N PRO A 73 18.26 63.67 -29.11
CA PRO A 73 18.95 63.65 -27.81
C PRO A 73 20.33 64.31 -27.85
N PRO A 74 20.81 64.89 -26.73
CA PRO A 74 22.12 65.54 -26.64
C PRO A 74 23.29 64.52 -26.65
N PRO A 75 24.50 64.95 -27.09
CA PRO A 75 25.63 64.06 -27.32
C PRO A 75 26.29 63.52 -26.03
N PRO A 76 26.96 62.34 -26.09
CA PRO A 76 27.49 61.65 -24.92
C PRO A 76 28.68 62.37 -24.26
N SER A 77 28.67 62.39 -22.93
CA SER A 77 29.75 62.92 -22.09
C SER A 77 31.00 62.03 -22.16
N ARG A 78 32.12 62.67 -22.50
CA ARG A 78 33.45 62.06 -22.62
C ARG A 78 34.00 61.67 -21.25
N PHE A 79 33.92 60.39 -20.87
CA PHE A 79 34.76 59.86 -19.79
C PHE A 79 36.17 59.60 -20.34
N ARG A 80 37.15 60.27 -19.73
CA ARG A 80 38.59 60.12 -20.05
C ARG A 80 39.06 58.74 -19.61
N LEU A 81 39.53 57.93 -20.56
CA LEU A 81 40.35 56.75 -20.29
C LEU A 81 41.77 57.21 -19.88
N GLY A 82 42.10 57.07 -18.60
CA GLY A 82 43.49 57.09 -18.14
C GLY A 82 44.18 55.79 -18.54
N ARG A 83 45.34 55.89 -19.20
CA ARG A 83 46.22 54.77 -19.54
C ARG A 83 47.05 54.32 -18.31
N PRO A 84 47.56 53.07 -18.32
CA PRO A 84 47.72 52.23 -17.15
C PRO A 84 49.05 52.47 -16.43
N GLN A 85 49.08 52.27 -15.10
CA GLN A 85 50.32 52.01 -14.39
C GLN A 85 50.53 50.49 -14.34
N LEU A 86 51.54 50.04 -15.08
CA LEU A 86 52.17 48.74 -14.92
C LEU A 86 52.86 48.72 -13.55
N LEU A 87 52.36 47.89 -12.63
CA LEU A 87 53.20 47.31 -11.58
C LEU A 87 52.98 45.81 -11.59
N ALA A 88 54.07 45.11 -11.92
CA ALA A 88 54.18 43.68 -11.81
C ALA A 88 54.15 43.27 -10.34
N ALA A 89 53.29 42.31 -10.01
CA ALA A 89 53.48 41.43 -8.86
C ALA A 89 53.24 40.00 -9.34
N ALA A 90 54.32 39.24 -9.40
CA ALA A 90 54.30 37.81 -9.65
C ALA A 90 53.53 37.09 -8.55
N GLY A 91 52.66 36.17 -8.92
CA GLY A 91 51.99 35.28 -7.96
C GLY A 91 50.85 34.51 -8.59
N ILE A 92 51.03 33.19 -8.66
CA ILE A 92 50.03 32.16 -9.00
C ILE A 92 49.86 31.91 -10.51
N ALA A 93 50.86 31.26 -11.09
CA ALA A 93 50.61 30.22 -12.08
C ALA A 93 50.09 28.98 -11.34
N ALA A 94 48.76 28.83 -11.22
CA ALA A 94 48.05 27.58 -10.99
C ALA A 94 46.58 27.87 -10.66
N ALA A 95 45.69 27.83 -11.65
CA ALA A 95 44.26 27.46 -11.51
C ALA A 95 43.52 27.76 -12.82
N ALA A 96 43.90 27.08 -13.91
CA ALA A 96 43.11 27.09 -15.15
C ALA A 96 43.07 25.69 -15.76
N ALA A 97 42.77 24.70 -14.94
CA ALA A 97 42.35 23.37 -15.37
C ALA A 97 41.70 22.66 -14.18
N VAL A 98 40.59 21.96 -14.44
CA VAL A 98 39.88 21.04 -13.53
C VAL A 98 38.92 21.70 -12.52
N ALA A 99 37.83 22.26 -13.04
CA ALA A 99 36.55 22.27 -12.31
C ALA A 99 35.39 22.26 -13.31
N VAL A 100 35.30 21.19 -14.13
CA VAL A 100 34.01 20.81 -14.68
C VAL A 100 33.29 20.10 -13.53
N PRO A 101 32.22 20.67 -12.94
CA PRO A 101 31.47 19.93 -11.95
C PRO A 101 30.84 18.75 -12.69
N LEU A 102 31.20 17.54 -12.27
CA LEU A 102 30.54 16.31 -12.66
C LEU A 102 29.12 16.35 -12.07
N LEU A 103 28.24 17.13 -12.69
CA LEU A 103 26.78 17.07 -12.48
C LEU A 103 26.32 15.78 -13.16
N ILE A 104 26.56 14.65 -12.49
CA ILE A 104 25.80 13.44 -12.78
C ILE A 104 24.39 13.75 -12.28
N ILE A 105 23.57 14.29 -13.19
CA ILE A 105 22.13 14.36 -12.98
C ILE A 105 21.69 12.90 -12.94
N TRP A 106 21.52 12.35 -11.75
CA TRP A 106 20.72 11.14 -11.57
C TRP A 106 19.31 11.53 -11.99
N THR A 107 18.97 11.32 -13.25
CA THR A 107 17.57 11.29 -13.66
C THR A 107 16.98 10.08 -12.95
N PRO A 108 16.08 10.24 -11.96
CA PRO A 108 15.39 9.09 -11.42
C PRO A 108 14.71 8.41 -12.61
N SER A 109 15.01 7.14 -12.83
CA SER A 109 14.24 6.33 -13.77
C SER A 109 12.78 6.41 -13.33
N ALA A 110 11.90 6.82 -14.25
CA ALA A 110 10.46 6.76 -14.01
C ALA A 110 10.15 5.30 -13.68
N GLN A 111 9.73 5.05 -12.44
CA GLN A 111 9.34 3.71 -12.03
C GLN A 111 8.00 3.40 -12.69
N ALA A 112 7.94 2.27 -13.39
CA ALA A 112 6.68 1.80 -13.90
C ALA A 112 5.75 1.44 -12.74
N SER A 113 4.47 1.72 -12.95
CA SER A 113 3.36 1.36 -12.07
C SER A 113 2.38 0.49 -12.85
N GLY A 114 1.70 -0.42 -12.16
CA GLY A 114 0.79 -1.36 -12.81
C GLY A 114 0.49 -2.62 -12.02
N THR A 115 -0.56 -3.33 -12.46
CA THR A 115 -1.06 -4.53 -11.80
C THR A 115 -1.86 -5.42 -12.76
N THR A 116 -2.18 -6.64 -12.32
CA THR A 116 -3.08 -7.52 -13.07
C THR A 116 -4.53 -7.11 -12.79
N VAL A 117 -5.28 -6.80 -13.85
CA VAL A 117 -6.68 -6.33 -13.77
C VAL A 117 -7.69 -7.40 -14.19
N SER A 118 -7.24 -8.40 -14.96
CA SER A 118 -8.05 -9.58 -15.29
C SER A 118 -7.16 -10.83 -15.39
N PRO A 119 -7.30 -11.82 -14.49
CA PRO A 119 -8.08 -11.78 -13.26
C PRO A 119 -7.55 -10.70 -12.30
N SER A 120 -8.45 -9.99 -11.62
CA SER A 120 -8.09 -8.89 -10.73
C SER A 120 -7.14 -9.37 -9.62
N SER A 121 -6.08 -8.62 -9.37
CA SER A 121 -5.12 -8.91 -8.31
C SER A 121 -5.69 -8.56 -6.93
N ARG A 122 -5.12 -9.13 -5.86
CA ARG A 122 -5.46 -8.77 -4.47
C ARG A 122 -5.32 -7.27 -4.22
N GLY A 123 -4.26 -6.68 -4.76
CA GLY A 123 -3.99 -5.24 -4.64
C GLY A 123 -5.00 -4.38 -5.38
N ASP A 124 -5.40 -4.80 -6.59
CA ASP A 124 -6.42 -4.14 -7.41
C ASP A 124 -7.81 -4.25 -6.76
N VAL A 125 -8.24 -5.47 -6.43
CA VAL A 125 -9.59 -5.74 -5.93
C VAL A 125 -9.85 -5.12 -4.55
N CYS A 126 -8.81 -5.00 -3.71
CA CYS A 126 -8.90 -4.44 -2.35
C CYS A 126 -8.55 -2.95 -2.26
N ARG A 127 -8.36 -2.27 -3.39
CA ARG A 127 -8.09 -0.82 -3.45
C ARG A 127 -9.22 -0.01 -2.76
N PRO A 128 -8.91 1.09 -2.05
CA PRO A 128 -9.90 2.06 -1.59
C PRO A 128 -10.90 2.47 -2.67
N GLY A 129 -12.18 2.56 -2.30
CA GLY A 129 -13.25 2.96 -3.22
C GLY A 129 -13.82 1.83 -4.09
N THR A 130 -13.29 0.60 -4.03
CA THR A 130 -13.94 -0.55 -4.67
C THR A 130 -15.06 -1.09 -3.77
N PRO A 131 -16.20 -1.54 -4.34
CA PRO A 131 -17.25 -2.20 -3.55
C PRO A 131 -16.76 -3.47 -2.84
N ILE A 132 -15.77 -4.16 -3.42
CA ILE A 132 -15.23 -5.41 -2.88
C ILE A 132 -14.40 -5.16 -1.62
N ARG A 133 -13.63 -4.07 -1.53
CA ARG A 133 -12.87 -3.74 -0.33
C ARG A 133 -13.75 -3.69 0.92
N GLU A 134 -14.92 -3.07 0.82
CA GLU A 134 -15.81 -2.86 1.96
C GLU A 134 -16.56 -4.13 2.38
N THR A 135 -16.78 -5.05 1.45
CA THR A 135 -17.60 -6.25 1.66
C THR A 135 -16.75 -7.48 1.96
N SER A 136 -15.55 -7.59 1.37
CA SER A 136 -14.63 -8.72 1.56
C SER A 136 -13.94 -8.70 2.92
N ARG A 137 -14.10 -9.79 3.68
CA ARG A 137 -13.36 -10.03 4.93
C ARG A 137 -11.85 -10.09 4.69
N ALA A 138 -11.41 -10.72 3.60
CA ALA A 138 -9.99 -10.80 3.24
C ALA A 138 -9.39 -9.42 2.99
N CYS A 139 -10.06 -8.56 2.20
CA CYS A 139 -9.58 -7.20 1.96
C CYS A 139 -9.48 -6.36 3.25
N ARG A 140 -10.47 -6.47 4.15
CA ARG A 140 -10.42 -5.79 5.44
C ARG A 140 -9.31 -6.30 6.34
N ALA A 141 -9.10 -7.62 6.40
CA ALA A 141 -8.01 -8.23 7.15
C ALA A 141 -6.65 -7.76 6.61
N ALA A 142 -6.47 -7.77 5.29
CA ALA A 142 -5.26 -7.29 4.64
C ALA A 142 -4.97 -5.81 4.92
N ALA A 143 -6.00 -4.96 4.90
CA ALA A 143 -5.85 -3.56 5.28
C ALA A 143 -5.50 -3.39 6.76
N ALA A 144 -6.11 -4.19 7.64
CA ALA A 144 -5.85 -4.17 9.08
C ALA A 144 -4.42 -4.55 9.42
N GLU A 145 -3.81 -5.48 8.67
CA GLU A 145 -2.41 -5.85 8.86
C GLU A 145 -1.48 -4.65 8.71
N VAL A 146 -1.73 -3.74 7.77
CA VAL A 146 -0.80 -2.66 7.43
C VAL A 146 -1.04 -1.38 8.23
N ARG A 147 -2.23 -1.19 8.81
CA ARG A 147 -2.63 0.02 9.53
C ARG A 147 -1.59 0.49 10.56
N THR A 148 -0.84 1.53 10.19
CA THR A 148 -0.16 2.44 11.11
C THR A 148 -0.90 3.76 11.04
N ASP A 149 -1.33 4.26 12.19
CA ASP A 149 -1.97 5.55 12.46
C ASP A 149 -2.03 6.50 11.24
N SER A 150 -3.19 6.51 10.57
CA SER A 150 -3.70 7.53 9.62
C SER A 150 -3.42 7.49 8.12
N ASP A 151 -2.75 6.47 7.55
CA ASP A 151 -2.59 6.41 6.08
C ASP A 151 -3.36 5.23 5.43
N ASP A 152 -4.58 5.51 4.98
CA ASP A 152 -5.48 4.54 4.31
C ASP A 152 -5.07 4.25 2.84
N THR A 153 -3.95 4.83 2.39
CA THR A 153 -3.43 4.74 1.01
C THR A 153 -2.62 3.48 0.72
N VAL A 154 -2.54 2.54 1.67
CA VAL A 154 -1.74 1.31 1.57
C VAL A 154 -2.00 0.51 0.29
N PHE A 155 -3.21 0.60 -0.29
CA PHE A 155 -3.54 0.03 -1.60
C PHE A 155 -4.08 1.08 -2.59
N GLY A 156 -4.03 2.37 -2.24
CA GLY A 156 -4.65 3.51 -2.95
C GLY A 156 -4.28 3.59 -4.43
N ASP A 157 -3.01 3.34 -4.74
CA ASP A 157 -2.47 3.44 -6.10
C ASP A 157 -2.62 2.11 -6.88
N GLY A 158 -3.53 1.22 -6.47
CA GLY A 158 -3.70 -0.07 -7.13
C GLY A 158 -2.64 -1.12 -6.86
N ALA A 159 -1.89 -0.90 -5.78
CA ALA A 159 -0.82 -1.76 -5.32
C ALA A 159 0.29 -1.93 -6.36
N ASP A 160 0.97 -0.81 -6.65
CA ASP A 160 2.28 -0.76 -7.29
C ASP A 160 3.35 -1.47 -6.44
N ILE A 161 3.26 -2.79 -6.39
CA ILE A 161 4.13 -3.65 -5.62
C ILE A 161 5.40 -3.84 -6.46
N SER A 162 6.32 -2.89 -6.30
CA SER A 162 7.58 -2.86 -7.05
C SER A 162 8.79 -3.19 -6.20
N ILE A 163 9.81 -3.78 -6.84
CA ILE A 163 11.20 -3.80 -6.37
C ILE A 163 12.05 -3.10 -7.45
N PRO A 164 12.77 -2.02 -7.13
CA PRO A 164 13.45 -1.20 -8.14
C PRO A 164 14.71 -1.83 -8.74
N ASP A 165 15.39 -2.73 -8.01
CA ASP A 165 16.71 -3.26 -8.36
C ASP A 165 16.79 -4.79 -8.11
N VAL A 166 15.82 -5.54 -8.60
CA VAL A 166 15.78 -7.02 -8.43
C VAL A 166 16.52 -7.77 -9.53
N GLY A 167 16.61 -7.17 -10.72
CA GLY A 167 17.02 -7.89 -11.93
C GLY A 167 16.21 -9.19 -12.09
N SER A 168 16.89 -10.29 -12.40
CA SER A 168 16.26 -11.61 -12.52
C SER A 168 16.24 -12.43 -11.21
N ASN A 169 16.67 -11.85 -10.08
CA ASN A 169 16.90 -12.56 -8.81
C ASN A 169 15.68 -12.62 -7.88
N HIS A 170 14.45 -12.67 -8.42
CA HIS A 170 13.21 -12.57 -7.63
C HIS A 170 13.13 -13.57 -6.47
N ARG A 171 13.53 -14.83 -6.70
CA ARG A 171 13.45 -15.91 -5.71
C ARG A 171 14.41 -15.75 -4.54
N GLU A 172 15.54 -15.09 -4.78
CA GLU A 172 16.55 -14.83 -3.76
C GLU A 172 16.17 -13.60 -2.93
N VAL A 173 15.60 -12.58 -3.59
CA VAL A 173 15.22 -11.31 -2.94
C VAL A 173 13.89 -11.41 -2.19
N ILE A 174 12.91 -12.13 -2.74
CA ILE A 174 11.58 -12.27 -2.14
C ILE A 174 11.54 -13.61 -1.41
N PRO A 175 11.53 -13.61 -0.06
CA PRO A 175 11.42 -14.86 0.69
C PRO A 175 10.06 -15.50 0.48
N ASP A 176 10.00 -16.81 0.74
CA ASP A 176 8.73 -17.51 0.91
C ASP A 176 7.81 -16.77 1.89
N THR A 177 6.50 -16.96 1.73
CA THR A 177 5.43 -16.28 2.47
C THR A 177 5.32 -14.77 2.24
N ARG A 178 6.14 -14.18 1.35
CA ARG A 178 6.13 -12.74 1.05
C ARG A 178 5.99 -12.43 -0.44
N LEU A 179 5.48 -13.37 -1.22
CA LEU A 179 5.39 -13.25 -2.68
C LEU A 179 4.41 -12.15 -3.11
N CYS A 180 3.25 -12.06 -2.46
CA CYS A 180 2.18 -11.13 -2.83
C CYS A 180 2.48 -9.69 -2.37
N SER A 181 3.32 -9.51 -1.34
CA SER A 181 3.87 -8.20 -0.97
C SER A 181 5.20 -7.86 -1.65
N ALA A 182 5.79 -8.80 -2.39
CA ALA A 182 7.17 -8.75 -2.87
C ALA A 182 8.19 -8.43 -1.75
N GLY A 183 8.00 -9.00 -0.56
CA GLY A 183 8.87 -8.76 0.60
C GLY A 183 8.66 -7.41 1.29
N ARG A 184 7.70 -6.59 0.82
CA ARG A 184 7.54 -5.22 1.31
C ARG A 184 6.56 -5.15 2.47
N GLU A 185 7.04 -4.61 3.58
CA GLU A 185 6.26 -4.53 4.81
C GLU A 185 4.97 -3.70 4.67
N ARG A 186 4.99 -2.68 3.79
CA ARG A 186 3.79 -1.88 3.47
C ARG A 186 2.70 -2.67 2.74
N TYR A 187 2.98 -3.87 2.22
CA TYR A 187 2.01 -4.71 1.51
C TYR A 187 1.80 -6.06 2.19
N ARG A 188 2.31 -6.26 3.41
CA ARG A 188 2.29 -7.56 4.13
C ARG A 188 0.90 -8.18 4.26
N GLY A 189 -0.15 -7.37 4.33
CA GLY A 189 -1.52 -7.88 4.39
C GLY A 189 -1.97 -8.66 3.15
N LEU A 190 -1.31 -8.44 2.00
CA LEU A 190 -1.59 -9.20 0.78
C LEU A 190 -1.04 -10.63 0.84
N ASP A 191 -0.14 -10.94 1.79
CA ASP A 191 0.42 -12.27 1.99
C ASP A 191 -0.44 -13.18 2.89
N LEU A 192 -1.53 -12.66 3.47
CA LEU A 192 -2.40 -13.45 4.34
C LEU A 192 -2.89 -14.72 3.63
N ALA A 193 -2.67 -15.86 4.27
CA ALA A 193 -3.12 -17.17 3.82
C ALA A 193 -4.59 -17.37 4.21
N ARG A 194 -5.49 -17.13 3.27
CA ARG A 194 -6.95 -17.18 3.47
C ARG A 194 -7.61 -17.81 2.26
N ASP A 195 -8.70 -18.54 2.48
CA ASP A 195 -9.52 -19.12 1.41
C ASP A 195 -10.68 -18.20 0.98
N ASP A 196 -10.88 -17.05 1.63
CA ASP A 196 -11.95 -16.09 1.35
C ASP A 196 -11.47 -14.83 0.60
N TRP A 197 -10.28 -14.87 -0.03
CA TRP A 197 -9.90 -13.87 -1.02
C TRP A 197 -10.90 -13.84 -2.18
N PRO A 198 -11.28 -12.64 -2.70
CA PRO A 198 -12.11 -12.52 -3.89
C PRO A 198 -11.44 -13.24 -5.08
N THR A 199 -12.21 -14.05 -5.79
CA THR A 199 -11.71 -14.84 -6.93
C THR A 199 -12.30 -14.41 -8.25
N THR A 200 -11.53 -14.60 -9.31
CA THR A 200 -12.06 -14.62 -10.69
C THR A 200 -12.23 -16.06 -11.16
N ASP A 201 -13.39 -16.37 -11.76
CA ASP A 201 -13.62 -17.68 -12.36
C ASP A 201 -12.75 -17.89 -13.61
N MET A 202 -12.12 -19.06 -13.69
CA MET A 202 -11.21 -19.42 -14.79
C MET A 202 -11.63 -20.74 -15.43
N PRO A 203 -11.47 -20.88 -16.76
CA PRO A 203 -11.73 -22.15 -17.42
C PRO A 203 -10.68 -23.19 -17.02
N SER A 204 -11.12 -24.43 -16.76
CA SER A 204 -10.23 -25.59 -16.72
C SER A 204 -9.98 -26.04 -18.16
N GLY A 205 -8.74 -25.91 -18.63
CA GLY A 205 -8.42 -26.12 -20.03
C GLY A 205 -8.84 -24.96 -20.95
N GLY A 206 -8.59 -25.14 -22.26
CA GLY A 206 -8.93 -24.14 -23.28
C GLY A 206 -8.00 -22.91 -23.28
N THR A 207 -8.53 -21.78 -23.74
CA THR A 207 -7.81 -20.51 -23.84
C THR A 207 -8.65 -19.40 -23.20
N THR A 208 -7.98 -18.49 -22.50
CA THR A 208 -8.58 -17.27 -21.96
C THR A 208 -7.62 -16.09 -22.14
N THR A 209 -8.10 -14.87 -21.96
CA THR A 209 -7.28 -13.66 -22.02
C THR A 209 -6.98 -13.16 -20.61
N LEU A 210 -5.71 -12.94 -20.31
CA LEU A 210 -5.28 -12.22 -19.11
C LEU A 210 -4.94 -10.78 -19.48
N GLU A 211 -5.28 -9.84 -18.61
CA GLU A 211 -5.04 -8.41 -18.79
C GLU A 211 -4.17 -7.84 -17.65
N TYR A 212 -3.09 -7.18 -18.04
CA TYR A 212 -2.19 -6.45 -17.13
C TYR A 212 -2.13 -4.99 -17.56
N GLN A 213 -2.48 -4.08 -16.65
CA GLN A 213 -2.50 -2.64 -16.90
C GLN A 213 -1.23 -2.02 -16.34
N LEU A 214 -0.55 -1.23 -17.18
CA LEU A 214 0.47 -0.28 -16.74
C LEU A 214 -0.13 1.13 -16.72
N ASP A 215 0.41 2.00 -15.85
CA ASP A 215 0.03 3.42 -15.82
C ASP A 215 0.60 4.17 -17.03
N ASP A 216 1.79 3.78 -17.47
CA ASP A 216 2.52 4.38 -18.59
C ASP A 216 3.09 3.33 -19.56
N GLN A 217 3.43 3.76 -20.78
CA GLN A 217 4.04 2.89 -21.79
C GLN A 217 5.49 2.53 -21.44
N HIS A 218 5.71 1.30 -20.97
CA HIS A 218 7.04 0.73 -20.77
C HIS A 218 7.25 -0.52 -21.63
N ASP A 219 8.49 -0.72 -22.08
CA ASP A 219 8.93 -2.03 -22.58
C ASP A 219 9.23 -2.93 -21.39
N GLY A 220 8.81 -4.19 -21.46
CA GLY A 220 9.08 -5.15 -20.40
C GLY A 220 8.81 -6.58 -20.81
N THR A 221 9.04 -7.50 -19.87
CA THR A 221 8.70 -8.92 -19.98
C THR A 221 7.71 -9.27 -18.89
N LEU A 222 6.53 -9.72 -19.31
CA LEU A 222 5.42 -10.11 -18.44
C LEU A 222 5.34 -11.64 -18.37
N ARG A 223 5.35 -12.18 -17.16
CA ARG A 223 5.25 -13.62 -16.88
C ARG A 223 4.10 -13.89 -15.91
N PHE A 224 3.26 -14.86 -16.25
CA PHE A 224 2.21 -15.36 -15.38
C PHE A 224 2.56 -16.77 -14.90
N TYR A 225 2.68 -16.98 -13.60
CA TYR A 225 2.88 -18.28 -12.98
C TYR A 225 1.57 -18.76 -12.37
N LEU A 226 1.36 -20.08 -12.34
CA LEU A 226 0.22 -20.69 -11.68
C LEU A 226 0.70 -21.54 -10.52
N THR A 227 -0.09 -21.59 -9.46
CA THR A 227 0.10 -22.57 -8.38
C THR A 227 -0.05 -24.01 -8.87
N ARG A 228 0.70 -24.93 -8.24
CA ARG A 228 0.65 -26.36 -8.53
C ARG A 228 -0.67 -26.98 -8.07
N ILE A 229 -0.98 -28.17 -8.60
CA ILE A 229 -2.06 -29.02 -8.05
C ILE A 229 -1.75 -29.31 -6.58
N GLY A 230 -2.77 -29.21 -5.72
CA GLY A 230 -2.64 -29.39 -4.27
C GLY A 230 -2.33 -28.11 -3.50
N TYR A 231 -2.28 -26.95 -4.17
CA TYR A 231 -2.23 -25.64 -3.50
C TYR A 231 -3.39 -25.48 -2.51
N LYS A 232 -3.09 -24.94 -1.34
CA LYS A 232 -4.05 -24.62 -0.29
C LYS A 232 -3.96 -23.12 0.00
N PRO A 233 -5.03 -22.35 -0.22
CA PRO A 233 -5.01 -20.91 0.00
C PRO A 233 -4.88 -20.53 1.48
N THR A 234 -5.15 -21.46 2.40
CA THR A 234 -4.95 -21.31 3.85
C THR A 234 -3.51 -21.59 4.32
N GLU A 235 -2.61 -22.02 3.43
CA GLU A 235 -1.19 -22.15 3.72
C GLU A 235 -0.42 -20.96 3.08
N PRO A 236 0.59 -20.38 3.77
CA PRO A 236 1.38 -19.29 3.20
C PRO A 236 2.02 -19.65 1.86
N LEU A 237 1.88 -18.76 0.87
CA LEU A 237 2.39 -19.00 -0.48
C LEU A 237 3.91 -19.06 -0.49
N THR A 238 4.48 -20.06 -1.18
CA THR A 238 5.93 -20.24 -1.35
C THR A 238 6.28 -20.33 -2.84
N TRP A 239 7.54 -20.10 -3.19
CA TRP A 239 8.04 -20.32 -4.56
C TRP A 239 7.89 -21.76 -5.02
N ALA A 240 7.95 -22.72 -4.08
CA ALA A 240 7.76 -24.14 -4.36
C ALA A 240 6.30 -24.49 -4.70
N ALA A 241 5.34 -23.69 -4.22
CA ALA A 241 3.93 -23.84 -4.54
C ALA A 241 3.58 -23.39 -5.96
N LEU A 242 4.47 -22.67 -6.65
CA LEU A 242 4.30 -22.27 -8.05
C LEU A 242 4.84 -23.33 -9.03
N GLU A 243 4.19 -23.44 -10.18
CA GLU A 243 4.73 -24.17 -11.32
C GLU A 243 6.09 -23.57 -11.72
N PRO A 244 7.10 -24.40 -12.04
CA PRO A 244 8.44 -23.91 -12.34
C PRO A 244 8.52 -23.10 -13.64
N LYS A 245 7.56 -23.30 -14.56
CA LYS A 245 7.45 -22.57 -15.81
C LYS A 245 6.22 -21.66 -15.76
N PRO A 246 6.30 -20.44 -16.33
CA PRO A 246 5.13 -19.59 -16.45
C PRO A 246 4.09 -20.25 -17.38
N LEU A 247 2.81 -19.99 -17.13
CA LEU A 247 1.70 -20.26 -18.05
C LEU A 247 1.93 -19.59 -19.40
N HIS A 248 2.43 -18.36 -19.35
CA HIS A 248 2.75 -17.56 -20.52
C HIS A 248 3.78 -16.49 -20.19
N GLU A 249 4.56 -16.13 -21.20
CA GLU A 249 5.55 -15.07 -21.16
C GLU A 249 5.41 -14.23 -22.44
N VAL A 250 5.40 -12.91 -22.30
CA VAL A 250 5.36 -11.97 -23.43
C VAL A 250 6.30 -10.81 -23.16
N SER A 251 7.03 -10.38 -24.18
CA SER A 251 7.94 -9.23 -24.12
C SER A 251 7.54 -8.13 -25.09
N GLY A 252 7.86 -6.89 -24.74
CA GLY A 252 7.60 -5.68 -25.53
C GLY A 252 6.68 -4.69 -24.82
N LYS A 253 6.11 -3.75 -25.58
CA LYS A 253 5.15 -2.76 -25.08
C LYS A 253 3.75 -3.36 -24.89
N PRO A 254 2.97 -2.84 -23.94
CA PRO A 254 1.53 -3.09 -23.92
C PRO A 254 0.83 -2.50 -25.15
N GLY A 255 -0.47 -2.76 -25.29
CA GLY A 255 -1.33 -2.06 -26.25
C GLY A 255 -1.33 -0.54 -26.02
N ALA A 256 -1.87 0.22 -26.97
CA ALA A 256 -1.87 1.69 -26.92
C ALA A 256 -2.62 2.30 -25.71
N ASP A 257 -3.47 1.50 -25.05
CA ASP A 257 -4.18 1.82 -23.81
C ASP A 257 -3.40 1.40 -22.54
N ASN A 258 -2.11 1.11 -22.68
CA ASN A 258 -1.21 0.62 -21.63
C ASN A 258 -1.59 -0.76 -21.06
N VAL A 259 -2.40 -1.55 -21.78
CA VAL A 259 -2.81 -2.90 -21.37
C VAL A 259 -2.11 -3.98 -22.19
N TYR A 260 -1.47 -4.93 -21.50
CA TYR A 260 -1.14 -6.22 -22.11
C TYR A 260 -2.40 -7.10 -22.13
N ARG A 261 -2.84 -7.53 -23.32
CA ARG A 261 -3.90 -8.53 -23.49
C ARG A 261 -3.30 -9.82 -24.01
N VAL A 262 -3.19 -10.80 -23.13
CA VAL A 262 -2.40 -12.01 -23.38
C VAL A 262 -3.32 -13.22 -23.47
N SER A 263 -3.38 -13.83 -24.65
CA SER A 263 -4.12 -15.09 -24.85
C SER A 263 -3.32 -16.26 -24.26
N VAL A 264 -3.82 -16.83 -23.17
CA VAL A 264 -3.16 -17.90 -22.41
C VAL A 264 -3.93 -19.21 -22.55
N LYS A 265 -3.21 -20.29 -22.90
CA LYS A 265 -3.75 -21.65 -22.85
C LYS A 265 -3.75 -22.14 -21.40
N MET A 266 -4.93 -22.36 -20.84
CA MET A 266 -5.07 -22.79 -19.45
C MET A 266 -4.83 -24.30 -19.32
N PRO A 267 -4.08 -24.76 -18.30
CA PRO A 267 -4.02 -26.17 -17.97
C PRO A 267 -5.33 -26.63 -17.32
N GLU A 268 -5.53 -27.94 -17.27
CA GLU A 268 -6.63 -28.51 -16.48
C GLU A 268 -6.35 -28.31 -14.97
N ARG A 269 -7.29 -27.71 -14.26
CA ARG A 269 -7.24 -27.39 -12.83
C ARG A 269 -8.64 -27.39 -12.24
N SER A 270 -8.75 -27.49 -10.92
CA SER A 270 -10.03 -27.43 -10.22
C SER A 270 -9.87 -26.77 -8.87
N GLY A 271 -10.89 -26.03 -8.43
CA GLY A 271 -10.88 -25.35 -7.14
C GLY A 271 -10.03 -24.09 -7.14
N ARG A 272 -9.74 -23.59 -5.94
CA ARG A 272 -9.03 -22.32 -5.74
C ARG A 272 -7.56 -22.49 -6.08
N HIS A 273 -7.06 -21.53 -6.85
CA HIS A 273 -5.68 -21.39 -7.24
C HIS A 273 -5.28 -19.92 -7.18
N LEU A 274 -3.99 -19.65 -7.34
CA LEU A 274 -3.45 -18.31 -7.45
C LEU A 274 -2.58 -18.21 -8.72
N ILE A 275 -2.77 -17.11 -9.46
CA ILE A 275 -1.89 -16.65 -10.53
C ILE A 275 -0.94 -15.61 -9.93
N TYR A 276 0.36 -15.83 -10.10
CA TYR A 276 1.41 -14.92 -9.66
C TYR A 276 2.05 -14.25 -10.88
N THR A 277 1.98 -12.93 -10.94
CA THR A 277 2.45 -12.14 -12.07
C THR A 277 3.77 -11.46 -11.72
N ILE A 278 4.73 -11.52 -12.63
CA ILE A 278 5.97 -10.75 -12.59
C ILE A 278 6.06 -9.96 -13.89
N TRP A 279 6.18 -8.64 -13.80
CA TRP A 279 6.54 -7.80 -14.93
C TRP A 279 7.91 -7.18 -14.67
N GLU A 280 8.89 -7.47 -15.53
CA GLU A 280 10.22 -6.86 -15.49
C GLU A 280 10.30 -5.76 -16.54
N GLN A 281 10.79 -4.59 -16.15
CA GLN A 281 11.07 -3.51 -17.09
C GLN A 281 12.31 -3.86 -17.93
N ALA A 282 12.29 -3.57 -19.23
CA ALA A 282 13.37 -3.98 -20.13
C ALA A 282 14.69 -3.19 -19.93
N ASP A 283 14.59 -1.91 -19.59
CA ASP A 283 15.74 -0.99 -19.53
C ASP A 283 16.17 -0.66 -18.08
N SER A 284 15.70 -1.41 -17.09
CA SER A 284 16.07 -1.27 -15.68
C SER A 284 16.04 -2.61 -14.97
N ASP A 285 16.56 -2.66 -13.74
CA ASP A 285 16.45 -3.84 -12.88
C ASP A 285 15.12 -3.88 -12.08
N ALA A 286 14.14 -3.05 -12.47
CA ALA A 286 12.87 -2.92 -11.76
C ALA A 286 11.89 -4.02 -12.16
N ALA A 287 11.12 -4.51 -11.19
CA ALA A 287 10.01 -5.41 -11.43
C ALA A 287 8.78 -5.09 -10.59
N LEU A 288 7.61 -5.41 -11.13
CA LEU A 288 6.30 -5.33 -10.51
C LEU A 288 5.75 -6.74 -10.26
N TYR A 289 4.96 -6.88 -9.19
CA TYR A 289 4.43 -8.15 -8.72
C TYR A 289 2.94 -8.06 -8.45
N ALA A 290 2.20 -9.12 -8.74
CA ALA A 290 0.78 -9.20 -8.40
C ALA A 290 0.36 -10.65 -8.11
N CYS A 291 -0.55 -10.83 -7.15
CA CYS A 291 -1.23 -12.10 -6.90
C CYS A 291 -2.70 -11.95 -7.27
N SER A 292 -3.24 -12.85 -8.08
CA SER A 292 -4.67 -12.91 -8.42
C SER A 292 -5.23 -14.28 -8.01
N ASP A 293 -6.21 -14.29 -7.11
CA ASP A 293 -6.92 -15.51 -6.71
C ASP A 293 -7.94 -15.89 -7.78
N VAL A 294 -7.96 -17.17 -8.13
CA VAL A 294 -8.80 -17.70 -9.20
C VAL A 294 -9.50 -18.98 -8.78
N LEU A 295 -10.67 -19.24 -9.37
CA LEU A 295 -11.45 -20.45 -9.14
C LEU A 295 -11.62 -21.22 -10.45
N PHE A 296 -11.05 -22.43 -10.52
CA PHE A 296 -11.20 -23.30 -11.69
C PHE A 296 -12.37 -24.26 -11.53
N GLY A 297 -13.17 -24.40 -12.58
CA GLY A 297 -14.34 -25.29 -12.58
C GLY A 297 -15.58 -24.71 -11.89
N GLY A 298 -15.56 -23.42 -11.53
CA GLY A 298 -16.79 -22.64 -11.35
C GLY A 298 -17.55 -22.57 -12.67
N THR A 299 -18.88 -22.50 -12.62
CA THR A 299 -19.69 -22.37 -13.84
C THR A 299 -19.23 -21.15 -14.63
N ALA A 300 -18.62 -21.38 -15.80
CA ALA A 300 -18.17 -20.32 -16.70
C ALA A 300 -19.38 -19.44 -17.07
N GLY A 301 -19.49 -18.26 -16.46
CA GLY A 301 -20.60 -17.36 -16.70
C GLY A 301 -20.66 -16.19 -15.74
N SER A 302 -19.95 -15.12 -16.11
CA SER A 302 -20.12 -13.70 -15.71
C SER A 302 -19.03 -13.13 -14.81
N SER A 303 -18.28 -12.20 -15.39
CA SER A 303 -17.76 -11.01 -14.69
C SER A 303 -18.27 -9.80 -15.49
N PRO A 304 -18.57 -8.62 -14.89
CA PRO A 304 -18.16 -8.18 -13.56
C PRO A 304 -19.31 -7.80 -12.61
N ASN A 305 -18.99 -7.68 -11.32
CA ASN A 305 -19.83 -7.13 -10.25
C ASN A 305 -21.15 -7.87 -10.00
N GLY A 306 -21.14 -8.77 -9.01
CA GLY A 306 -22.36 -9.32 -8.45
C GLY A 306 -22.08 -9.99 -7.13
N ALA A 307 -22.35 -9.28 -6.03
CA ALA A 307 -22.71 -9.93 -4.78
C ALA A 307 -23.95 -10.78 -5.07
N THR A 308 -23.83 -12.09 -4.99
CA THR A 308 -24.99 -12.97 -4.81
C THR A 308 -24.52 -14.15 -3.97
N GLU A 309 -24.61 -13.96 -2.65
CA GLU A 309 -24.87 -15.08 -1.76
C GLU A 309 -26.11 -15.80 -2.30
N SER A 310 -25.97 -17.10 -2.54
CA SER A 310 -27.08 -17.99 -2.83
C SER A 310 -27.98 -18.01 -1.59
N GLY A 311 -29.14 -17.37 -1.72
CA GLY A 311 -30.21 -17.52 -0.75
C GLY A 311 -30.82 -18.91 -0.87
N ASP A 312 -30.63 -19.74 0.14
CA ASP A 312 -31.50 -20.89 0.37
C ASP A 312 -32.67 -20.44 1.26
N ALA A 313 -33.81 -20.29 0.61
CA ALA A 313 -35.10 -20.23 1.26
C ALA A 313 -35.54 -21.65 1.58
N ASP A 314 -35.64 -22.00 2.87
CA ASP A 314 -36.52 -23.08 3.30
C ASP A 314 -37.41 -22.65 4.49
N SER A 315 -38.65 -22.35 4.11
CA SER A 315 -39.93 -22.66 4.78
C SER A 315 -39.98 -22.78 6.30
N ARG A 316 -40.55 -21.77 6.97
CA ARG A 316 -41.34 -22.00 8.21
C ARG A 316 -42.53 -21.03 8.34
N PRO A 317 -43.73 -21.48 8.74
CA PRO A 317 -44.94 -20.64 8.75
C PRO A 317 -45.01 -19.66 9.92
N ALA A 318 -45.71 -18.55 9.67
CA ALA A 318 -45.93 -17.40 10.54
C ALA A 318 -46.93 -17.64 11.70
N ALA A 319 -46.69 -16.98 12.84
CA ALA A 319 -47.64 -16.14 13.63
C ALA A 319 -47.08 -15.81 15.04
N PRO A 320 -47.55 -14.75 15.74
CA PRO A 320 -47.72 -13.37 15.30
C PRO A 320 -46.95 -12.37 16.20
N ALA A 321 -46.89 -11.13 15.72
CA ALA A 321 -46.23 -9.98 16.34
C ALA A 321 -46.85 -9.53 17.67
N VAL A 322 -45.99 -9.13 18.62
CA VAL A 322 -46.31 -8.13 19.65
C VAL A 322 -45.18 -7.10 19.67
N ARG A 323 -45.53 -5.83 19.51
CA ARG A 323 -44.72 -4.62 19.75
C ARG A 323 -45.63 -3.67 20.58
N PRO A 324 -45.13 -2.54 21.12
CA PRO A 324 -43.79 -2.20 21.63
C PRO A 324 -43.89 -1.64 23.08
N SER A 325 -42.77 -1.44 23.78
CA SER A 325 -42.62 -0.25 24.66
C SER A 325 -41.20 -0.08 25.24
N THR A 326 -40.55 0.99 24.77
CA THR A 326 -39.78 1.99 25.54
C THR A 326 -39.15 1.61 26.89
N ALA A 327 -37.81 1.69 26.98
CA ALA A 327 -37.10 2.72 27.77
C ALA A 327 -35.58 2.49 27.71
N SER A 328 -34.85 3.56 27.39
CA SER A 328 -33.41 3.70 27.69
C SER A 328 -33.26 4.09 29.17
N PRO A 329 -32.28 3.54 29.88
CA PRO A 329 -31.17 4.39 30.32
C PRO A 329 -29.79 3.70 30.25
N SER A 330 -28.76 4.47 29.89
CA SER A 330 -27.38 4.30 30.39
C SER A 330 -27.22 5.12 31.69
N PRO A 331 -26.22 4.91 32.58
CA PRO A 331 -24.92 4.23 32.35
C PRO A 331 -24.43 3.30 33.49
N THR A 332 -23.32 2.60 33.21
CA THR A 332 -22.33 2.01 34.16
C THR A 332 -22.76 0.82 35.03
N ALA A 333 -22.34 -0.38 34.63
CA ALA A 333 -21.77 -1.39 35.54
C ALA A 333 -21.00 -2.43 34.71
N SER A 334 -19.73 -2.61 35.03
CA SER A 334 -19.02 -3.86 34.75
C SER A 334 -19.61 -4.94 35.66
N PRO A 335 -19.89 -6.14 35.15
CA PRO A 335 -19.81 -7.34 35.96
C PRO A 335 -18.70 -8.23 35.41
N SER A 336 -17.69 -8.42 36.26
CA SER A 336 -16.93 -9.65 36.32
C SER A 336 -17.94 -10.80 36.48
N ALA A 337 -18.01 -11.70 35.50
CA ALA A 337 -18.70 -12.97 35.62
C ALA A 337 -17.66 -14.06 35.93
N ALA A 338 -17.15 -14.04 37.15
CA ALA A 338 -16.79 -15.28 37.82
C ALA A 338 -18.08 -15.81 38.47
N ASP A 339 -18.74 -16.75 37.81
CA ASP A 339 -19.50 -17.78 38.52
C ASP A 339 -19.42 -19.10 37.76
N SER A 340 -18.59 -19.99 38.31
CA SER A 340 -18.69 -21.45 38.30
C SER A 340 -19.08 -22.12 36.98
N GLY A 341 -18.04 -22.52 36.25
CA GLY A 341 -18.13 -23.40 35.09
C GLY A 341 -19.02 -24.62 35.35
N SER A 342 -20.04 -24.75 34.52
CA SER A 342 -20.64 -26.04 34.22
C SER A 342 -19.59 -26.88 33.49
N ASP A 343 -19.08 -27.94 34.13
CA ASP A 343 -18.20 -28.96 33.52
C ASP A 343 -18.88 -29.76 32.39
N ASP A 344 -20.13 -29.44 32.06
CA ASP A 344 -20.90 -30.05 30.99
C ASP A 344 -20.73 -29.26 29.67
N PRO A 345 -20.07 -29.84 28.65
CA PRO A 345 -19.88 -29.20 27.34
C PRO A 345 -21.20 -28.80 26.65
N ALA A 346 -22.30 -29.49 26.96
CA ALA A 346 -23.60 -29.18 26.38
C ALA A 346 -24.22 -27.87 26.91
N SER A 347 -23.77 -27.42 28.09
CA SER A 347 -24.32 -26.25 28.79
C SER A 347 -23.39 -25.04 28.76
N ALA A 348 -22.26 -25.11 28.05
CA ALA A 348 -21.26 -24.06 28.01
C ALA A 348 -21.79 -22.75 27.38
N PRO A 349 -21.43 -21.56 27.93
CA PRO A 349 -21.81 -20.27 27.36
C PRO A 349 -21.19 -20.06 25.97
N PRO A 350 -21.76 -19.19 25.11
CA PRO A 350 -21.11 -18.84 23.84
C PRO A 350 -19.75 -18.17 24.08
N TRP A 351 -18.80 -18.40 23.17
CA TRP A 351 -17.53 -17.68 23.18
C TRP A 351 -17.75 -16.20 22.87
N GLU A 352 -17.04 -15.33 23.58
CA GLU A 352 -17.08 -13.88 23.40
C GLU A 352 -15.65 -13.32 23.27
N ALA A 353 -15.49 -12.28 22.46
CA ALA A 353 -14.24 -11.54 22.32
C ALA A 353 -14.04 -10.56 23.49
N GLU A 354 -12.79 -10.25 23.80
CA GLU A 354 -12.35 -9.32 24.86
C GLU A 354 -12.63 -9.79 26.30
N VAL A 355 -12.93 -11.07 26.49
CA VAL A 355 -13.17 -11.75 27.77
C VAL A 355 -11.92 -12.50 28.23
N ASP A 356 -11.58 -12.42 29.51
CA ASP A 356 -10.51 -13.22 30.09
C ASP A 356 -11.02 -14.65 30.36
N TYR A 357 -10.34 -15.64 29.80
CA TYR A 357 -10.61 -17.07 29.98
C TYR A 357 -9.45 -17.74 30.72
N ASP A 358 -9.78 -18.63 31.65
CA ASP A 358 -8.84 -19.46 32.41
C ASP A 358 -8.77 -20.89 31.84
N VAL A 359 -7.69 -21.60 32.14
CA VAL A 359 -7.54 -23.01 31.70
C VAL A 359 -8.67 -23.86 32.25
N GLY A 360 -9.32 -24.60 31.36
CA GLY A 360 -10.44 -25.48 31.70
C GLY A 360 -11.80 -24.88 31.42
N ASP A 361 -11.91 -23.57 31.20
CA ASP A 361 -13.17 -22.91 30.84
C ASP A 361 -13.78 -23.52 29.58
N LEU A 362 -15.09 -23.72 29.60
CA LEU A 362 -15.85 -24.26 28.48
C LEU A 362 -16.63 -23.14 27.79
N VAL A 363 -16.57 -23.11 26.47
CA VAL A 363 -17.29 -22.17 25.62
C VAL A 363 -17.89 -22.87 24.40
N ARG A 364 -18.94 -22.30 23.81
CA ARG A 364 -19.53 -22.75 22.54
C ARG A 364 -19.19 -21.79 21.42
N TYR A 365 -18.71 -22.32 20.30
CA TYR A 365 -18.49 -21.59 19.07
C TYR A 365 -18.94 -22.44 17.88
N ASP A 366 -19.78 -21.87 17.00
CA ASP A 366 -20.45 -22.59 15.90
C ASP A 366 -21.09 -23.93 16.33
N ASP A 367 -21.83 -23.88 17.44
CA ASP A 367 -22.50 -25.03 18.08
C ASP A 367 -21.60 -26.18 18.58
N ILE A 368 -20.29 -25.97 18.58
CA ILE A 368 -19.29 -26.92 19.09
C ILE A 368 -18.74 -26.40 20.43
N ALA A 369 -18.57 -27.31 21.38
CA ALA A 369 -18.00 -26.99 22.69
C ALA A 369 -16.47 -27.11 22.67
N TYR A 370 -15.80 -26.14 23.27
CA TYR A 370 -14.34 -26.07 23.37
C TYR A 370 -13.90 -25.79 24.80
N ARG A 371 -12.74 -26.33 25.17
CA ARG A 371 -12.07 -26.13 26.45
C ARG A 371 -10.85 -25.25 26.27
N CYS A 372 -10.70 -24.25 27.13
CA CYS A 372 -9.54 -23.38 27.18
C CYS A 372 -8.30 -24.14 27.68
N LEU A 373 -7.18 -24.03 26.96
CA LEU A 373 -5.90 -24.69 27.26
C LEU A 373 -4.91 -23.79 27.99
N GLN A 374 -5.00 -22.47 27.77
CA GLN A 374 -4.06 -21.48 28.31
C GLN A 374 -4.82 -20.23 28.75
N PRO A 375 -4.48 -19.62 29.90
CA PRO A 375 -5.20 -18.44 30.35
C PRO A 375 -4.87 -17.27 29.42
N HIS A 376 -5.89 -16.59 28.90
CA HIS A 376 -5.72 -15.51 27.95
C HIS A 376 -6.94 -14.58 27.94
N ARG A 377 -6.74 -13.35 27.45
CA ARG A 377 -7.85 -12.50 27.06
C ARG A 377 -8.19 -12.76 25.61
N SER A 378 -9.42 -13.21 25.34
CA SER A 378 -9.89 -13.45 23.98
C SER A 378 -9.84 -12.15 23.16
N VAL A 379 -9.55 -12.29 21.87
CA VAL A 379 -9.62 -11.21 20.89
C VAL A 379 -10.18 -11.80 19.60
N TYR A 380 -10.70 -10.94 18.73
CA TYR A 380 -11.11 -11.37 17.39
C TYR A 380 -9.93 -12.02 16.65
N GLY A 381 -10.16 -13.20 16.07
CA GLY A 381 -9.13 -14.05 15.45
C GLY A 381 -8.58 -15.14 16.38
N TRP A 382 -8.94 -15.15 17.67
CA TRP A 382 -8.59 -16.22 18.63
C TRP A 382 -9.83 -17.07 18.99
N GLU A 383 -10.77 -17.20 18.04
CA GLU A 383 -11.95 -18.04 18.18
C GLU A 383 -11.54 -19.51 18.38
N PRO A 384 -12.36 -20.33 19.07
CA PRO A 384 -11.99 -21.69 19.43
C PRO A 384 -11.63 -22.63 18.27
N ASP A 385 -12.19 -22.42 17.08
CA ASP A 385 -11.88 -23.20 15.88
C ASP A 385 -10.59 -22.75 15.16
N SER A 386 -10.14 -21.52 15.44
CA SER A 386 -9.06 -20.83 14.74
C SER A 386 -7.76 -20.77 15.56
N ALA A 387 -7.83 -20.96 16.88
CA ALA A 387 -6.69 -20.91 17.80
C ALA A 387 -6.48 -22.22 18.59
N PRO A 388 -6.00 -23.31 17.95
CA PRO A 388 -5.85 -24.63 18.58
C PRO A 388 -4.76 -24.69 19.67
N ALA A 389 -3.94 -23.64 19.81
CA ALA A 389 -3.00 -23.50 20.92
C ALA A 389 -3.68 -23.00 22.22
N LEU A 390 -4.85 -22.38 22.09
CA LEU A 390 -5.63 -21.81 23.18
C LEU A 390 -6.89 -22.63 23.49
N TRP A 391 -7.38 -23.42 22.53
CA TRP A 391 -8.63 -24.15 22.63
C TRP A 391 -8.52 -25.59 22.12
N GLU A 392 -9.21 -26.53 22.78
CA GLU A 392 -9.40 -27.90 22.30
C GLU A 392 -10.89 -28.27 22.28
N LEU A 393 -11.28 -29.26 21.46
CA LEU A 393 -12.66 -29.76 21.44
C LEU A 393 -13.03 -30.43 22.77
N ALA A 394 -14.11 -29.98 23.40
CA ALA A 394 -14.67 -30.60 24.59
C ALA A 394 -15.73 -31.64 24.18
N THR A 395 -15.37 -32.92 24.24
CA THR A 395 -16.27 -34.06 23.98
C THR A 395 -17.03 -34.52 25.20
#